data_AF-A0AAX6FJK2-F1
#
_entry.id   AF-A0AAX6FJK2-F1
#
_cell.length_a   1.000
_cell.length_b   1.000
_cell.length_c   1.000
_cell.angle_alpha   90.00
_cell.angle_beta   90.00
_cell.angle_gamma   90.00
#
_symmetry.space_group_name_H-M   'P 1'
#
loop_
_entity.id
_entity.type
_entity.pdbx_description
1 polymer ?
#
loop_
_entity_poly.entity_id
_entity_poly.type
_entity_poly.pdbx_seq_one_letter_code
_entity_poly.pdbx_strand_id
1 'polypeptide(L)'
;MGGSQRTREGSEGGAAVQPGCAALHRALAECHRRSPAGLQREVVCRHLNRSLAECVVSAACPEECEAVRSMCSSAGTAAKRRQCQQAKVSLSLCLSSHQ
;
A
#
# COMPACT_ATOMS: atom_id res chain seq x y z
N MET A 1 -5.50 18.22 -38.77
CA MET A 1 -4.21 18.49 -38.10
C MET A 1 -4.56 19.11 -36.76
N GLY A 2 -4.68 18.33 -35.68
CA GLY A 2 -3.57 17.66 -34.99
C GLY A 2 -3.41 18.40 -33.65
N GLY A 3 -4.34 18.15 -32.74
CA GLY A 3 -4.40 18.81 -31.43
C GLY A 3 -3.58 18.09 -30.35
N SER A 4 -3.69 18.68 -29.16
CA SER A 4 -3.25 18.19 -27.85
C SER A 4 -1.78 18.40 -27.45
N GLN A 5 -1.62 19.54 -26.77
CA GLN A 5 -0.65 19.80 -25.72
C GLN A 5 -0.53 18.59 -24.79
N ARG A 6 0.67 18.03 -24.63
CA ARG A 6 1.00 17.17 -23.50
C ARG A 6 1.73 18.00 -22.47
N THR A 7 1.06 18.18 -21.35
CA THR A 7 1.54 18.81 -20.13
C THR A 7 2.81 18.14 -19.65
N ARG A 8 3.75 18.99 -19.23
CA ARG A 8 4.95 18.62 -18.49
C ARG A 8 4.51 18.16 -17.10
N GLU A 9 4.73 16.90 -16.77
CA GLU A 9 4.67 16.42 -15.39
C GLU A 9 6.10 16.35 -14.87
N GLY A 10 6.50 17.43 -14.19
CA GLY A 10 7.54 17.35 -13.17
C GLY A 10 6.89 16.89 -11.87
N SER A 11 7.53 15.97 -11.16
CA SER A 11 7.29 15.81 -9.74
C SER A 11 8.58 15.37 -9.07
N GLU A 12 9.24 16.36 -8.48
CA GLU A 12 10.45 16.26 -7.69
C GLU A 12 10.12 15.77 -6.27
N GLY A 13 10.94 14.84 -5.79
CA GLY A 13 11.49 14.75 -4.42
C GLY A 13 10.64 15.17 -3.20
N GLY A 14 10.25 14.16 -2.44
CA GLY A 14 9.84 14.26 -1.03
C GLY A 14 8.76 13.24 -0.80
N ALA A 15 8.99 12.23 0.06
CA ALA A 15 8.13 11.06 0.28
C ALA A 15 6.63 11.43 0.34
N ALA A 16 6.02 11.50 -0.84
CA ALA A 16 4.66 11.98 -1.00
C ALA A 16 3.80 10.78 -0.66
N VAL A 17 3.20 10.82 0.52
CA VAL A 17 2.12 9.89 0.84
C VAL A 17 1.14 9.95 -0.31
N GLN A 18 0.94 8.80 -0.97
CA GLN A 18 0.02 8.66 -2.09
C GLN A 18 -1.27 9.42 -1.77
N PRO A 19 -1.75 10.34 -2.63
CA PRO A 19 -2.81 11.28 -2.27
C PRO A 19 -4.09 10.61 -1.75
N GLY A 20 -4.36 9.36 -2.18
CA GLY A 20 -5.47 8.53 -1.66
C GLY A 20 -5.33 8.07 -0.20
N CYS A 21 -4.13 8.07 0.37
CA CYS A 21 -3.84 7.59 1.73
C CYS A 21 -3.59 8.72 2.75
N ALA A 22 -3.67 9.99 2.32
CA ALA A 22 -3.34 11.15 3.14
C ALA A 22 -4.22 11.30 4.40
N ALA A 23 -5.47 10.84 4.36
CA ALA A 23 -6.36 10.86 5.53
C ALA A 23 -5.91 9.87 6.62
N LEU A 24 -5.58 8.63 6.23
CA LEU A 24 -5.05 7.61 7.14
C LEU A 24 -3.70 8.02 7.73
N HIS A 25 -2.83 8.62 6.92
CA HIS A 25 -1.55 9.13 7.38
C HIS A 25 -1.73 10.23 8.45
N ARG A 26 -2.64 11.18 8.23
CA ARG A 26 -2.97 12.22 9.22
C ARG A 26 -3.54 11.63 10.51
N ALA A 27 -4.45 10.66 10.40
CA ALA A 27 -5.03 9.99 11.56
C ALA A 27 -3.97 9.24 12.38
N LEU A 28 -3.05 8.52 11.72
CA LEU A 28 -1.95 7.83 12.37
C LEU A 28 -0.99 8.81 13.06
N ALA A 29 -0.63 9.90 12.39
CA ALA A 29 0.20 10.95 12.96
C ALA A 29 -0.45 11.56 14.22
N GLU A 30 -1.76 11.79 14.19
CA GLU A 30 -2.49 12.26 15.36
C GLU A 30 -2.50 11.25 16.51
N CYS A 31 -2.69 9.97 16.21
CA CYS A 31 -2.60 8.90 17.21
C CYS A 31 -1.22 8.88 17.89
N HIS A 32 -0.14 8.96 17.10
CA HIS A 32 1.22 9.03 17.62
C HIS A 32 1.48 10.27 18.47
N ARG A 33 0.88 11.43 18.14
CA ARG A 33 0.98 12.64 18.97
C ARG A 33 0.30 12.49 20.32
N ARG A 34 -0.84 11.80 20.39
CA ARG A 34 -1.62 11.62 21.61
C ARG A 34 -1.11 10.49 22.50
N SER A 35 -0.43 9.50 21.94
CA SER A 35 0.05 8.33 22.67
C SER A 35 1.53 8.46 23.05
N PRO A 36 1.92 8.21 24.30
CA PRO A 36 3.33 8.18 24.71
C PRO A 36 4.10 7.12 23.93
N ALA A 37 5.36 7.38 23.61
CA ALA A 37 6.19 6.46 22.84
C ALA A 37 6.39 5.12 23.57
N GLY A 38 6.57 4.04 22.80
CA GLY A 38 6.78 2.68 23.30
C GLY A 38 5.66 1.73 22.88
N LEU A 39 5.65 0.53 23.48
CA LEU A 39 4.74 -0.58 23.12
C LEU A 39 3.26 -0.15 23.13
N GLN A 40 2.89 0.74 24.05
CA GLN A 40 1.52 1.22 24.17
C GLN A 40 1.05 1.98 22.91
N ARG A 41 1.90 2.83 22.33
CA ARG A 41 1.60 3.53 21.07
C ARG A 41 1.39 2.54 19.93
N GLU A 42 2.24 1.54 19.82
CA GLU A 42 2.13 0.51 18.76
C GLU A 42 0.80 -0.23 18.86
N VAL A 43 0.36 -0.59 20.07
CA VAL A 43 -0.91 -1.26 20.31
C VAL A 43 -2.10 -0.35 20.00
N VAL A 44 -2.10 0.88 20.53
CA VAL A 44 -3.21 1.83 20.36
C VAL A 44 -3.36 2.28 18.91
N CYS A 45 -2.25 2.50 18.20
CA CYS A 45 -2.25 2.97 16.82
C CYS A 45 -2.18 1.84 15.79
N ARG A 46 -2.19 0.57 16.22
CA ARG A 46 -2.00 -0.62 15.36
C ARG A 46 -2.94 -0.64 14.16
N HIS A 47 -4.23 -0.35 14.39
CA HIS A 47 -5.24 -0.37 13.35
C HIS A 47 -4.94 0.68 12.27
N LEU A 48 -4.62 1.91 12.68
CA LEU A 48 -4.32 3.00 11.75
C LEU A 48 -3.06 2.71 10.94
N ASN A 49 -2.04 2.16 11.60
CA ASN A 49 -0.80 1.76 10.95
C ASN A 49 -1.06 0.67 9.91
N ARG A 50 -1.84 -0.36 10.26
CA ARG A 50 -2.21 -1.44 9.34
C ARG A 50 -3.02 -0.91 8.15
N SER A 51 -4.04 -0.09 8.41
CA SER A 51 -4.88 0.48 7.34
C SER A 51 -4.07 1.38 6.41
N LEU A 52 -3.15 2.18 6.95
CA LEU A 52 -2.26 3.00 6.14
C LEU A 52 -1.34 2.13 5.27
N ALA A 53 -0.73 1.09 5.84
CA ALA A 53 0.12 0.18 5.08
C ALA A 53 -0.66 -0.51 3.94
N GLU A 54 -1.86 -1.01 4.21
CA GLU A 54 -2.74 -1.61 3.20
C GLU A 54 -3.11 -0.62 2.09
N CYS A 55 -3.38 0.64 2.44
CA CYS A 55 -3.67 1.71 1.48
C CYS A 55 -2.47 2.00 0.59
N VAL A 56 -1.28 2.20 1.18
CA VAL A 56 -0.06 2.54 0.43
C VAL A 56 0.32 1.40 -0.51
N VAL A 57 0.27 0.15 -0.04
CA VAL A 57 0.58 -1.03 -0.86
C VAL A 57 -0.43 -1.17 -2.00
N SER A 58 -1.73 -0.99 -1.74
CA SER A 58 -2.76 -1.04 -2.79
C SER A 58 -2.67 0.12 -3.78
N ALA A 59 -2.17 1.28 -3.37
CA ALA A 59 -1.98 2.44 -4.24
C ALA A 59 -0.73 2.31 -5.11
N ALA A 60 0.33 1.67 -4.60
CA ALA A 60 1.56 1.43 -5.35
C ALA A 60 1.43 0.27 -6.35
N CYS A 61 0.83 -0.84 -5.93
CA CYS A 61 0.76 -2.09 -6.69
C CYS A 61 -0.69 -2.61 -6.75
N PRO A 62 -1.61 -1.90 -7.42
CA PRO A 62 -3.05 -2.20 -7.36
C PRO A 62 -3.39 -3.59 -7.89
N GLU A 63 -2.83 -3.97 -9.03
CA GLU A 63 -3.08 -5.24 -9.72
C GLU A 63 -2.54 -6.42 -8.90
N GLU A 64 -1.31 -6.33 -8.41
CA GLU A 64 -0.69 -7.36 -7.59
C GLU A 64 -1.42 -7.53 -6.25
N CYS A 65 -1.87 -6.42 -5.65
CA CYS A 65 -2.70 -6.45 -4.46
C CYS A 65 -4.03 -7.15 -4.70
N GLU A 66 -4.70 -6.87 -5.83
CA GLU A 66 -5.93 -7.55 -6.20
C GLU A 66 -5.71 -9.04 -6.47
N ALA A 67 -4.64 -9.40 -7.18
CA ALA A 67 -4.27 -10.78 -7.42
C ALA A 67 -4.05 -11.55 -6.11
N VAL A 68 -3.37 -10.95 -5.13
CA VAL A 68 -3.20 -11.54 -3.79
C VAL A 68 -4.54 -11.70 -3.09
N ARG A 69 -5.41 -10.69 -3.10
CA ARG A 69 -6.76 -10.77 -2.49
C ARG A 69 -7.58 -11.91 -3.11
N SER A 70 -7.56 -12.03 -4.43
CA SER A 70 -8.32 -13.05 -5.16
C SER A 70 -7.76 -14.46 -4.93
N MET A 71 -6.44 -14.65 -5.09
CA MET A 71 -5.80 -15.97 -5.06
C MET A 71 -5.54 -16.51 -3.66
N CYS A 72 -5.32 -15.64 -2.67
CA CYS A 72 -4.95 -16.04 -1.30
C CYS A 72 -6.13 -16.08 -0.31
N SER A 73 -7.36 -15.81 -0.76
CA SER A 73 -8.57 -15.76 0.08
C SER A 73 -9.03 -17.13 0.60
N SER A 74 -8.55 -18.25 0.05
CA SER A 74 -9.01 -19.59 0.44
C SER A 74 -7.86 -20.62 0.52
N ALA A 75 -8.00 -21.60 1.43
CA ALA A 75 -7.01 -22.68 1.60
C ALA A 75 -6.85 -23.57 0.35
N GLY A 76 -7.88 -23.58 -0.52
CA GLY A 76 -7.85 -23.96 -1.93
C GLY A 76 -7.20 -25.30 -2.30
N THR A 77 -7.14 -25.57 -3.60
CA THR A 77 -6.37 -26.69 -4.16
C THR A 77 -4.87 -26.39 -4.13
N ALA A 78 -4.04 -27.41 -4.38
CA ALA A 78 -2.60 -27.21 -4.54
C ALA A 78 -2.27 -26.16 -5.63
N ALA A 79 -3.08 -26.10 -6.70
CA ALA A 79 -2.94 -25.10 -7.75
C ALA A 79 -3.23 -23.68 -7.23
N LYS A 80 -4.33 -23.45 -6.49
CA LYS A 80 -4.62 -22.15 -5.87
C LYS A 80 -3.51 -21.70 -4.91
N ARG A 81 -2.93 -22.62 -4.14
CA ARG A 81 -1.80 -22.30 -3.26
C ARG A 81 -0.57 -21.85 -4.06
N ARG A 82 -0.24 -22.50 -5.17
CA ARG A 82 0.84 -22.07 -6.07
C ARG A 82 0.56 -20.68 -6.68
N GLN A 83 -0.66 -20.43 -7.13
CA GLN A 83 -1.08 -19.13 -7.66
C GLN A 83 -0.99 -18.02 -6.60
N CYS A 84 -1.42 -18.29 -5.37
CA CYS A 84 -1.25 -17.35 -4.26
C CYS A 84 0.24 -17.05 -3.97
N GLN A 85 1.12 -18.06 -4.00
CA GLN A 85 2.55 -17.83 -3.83
C GLN A 85 3.12 -16.97 -4.96
N GLN A 86 2.73 -17.23 -6.21
CA GLN A 86 3.17 -16.42 -7.35
C GLN A 86 2.65 -14.98 -7.29
N ALA A 87 1.40 -14.77 -6.85
CA ALA A 87 0.84 -13.45 -6.63
C ALA A 87 1.62 -12.68 -5.54
N LYS A 88 2.00 -13.34 -4.45
CA LYS A 88 2.85 -12.74 -3.40
C LYS A 88 4.24 -12.36 -3.91
N VAL A 89 4.87 -13.21 -4.71
CA VAL A 89 6.17 -12.89 -5.33
C VAL A 89 6.04 -11.67 -6.25
N SER A 90 4.98 -11.62 -7.07
CA SER A 90 4.73 -10.50 -7.98
C SER A 90 4.52 -9.19 -7.21
N LEU A 91 3.75 -9.22 -6.11
CA LEU A 91 3.58 -8.07 -5.22
C LEU A 91 4.92 -7.61 -4.62
N SER A 92 5.74 -8.53 -4.12
CA SER A 92 7.07 -8.20 -3.60
C SER A 92 7.96 -7.53 -4.65
N LEU A 93 7.95 -8.03 -5.89
CA LEU A 93 8.72 -7.43 -6.99
C LEU A 93 8.23 -6.03 -7.33
N CYS A 94 6.92 -5.82 -7.40
CA CYS A 94 6.36 -4.49 -7.61
C CYS A 94 6.79 -3.53 -6.49
N LEU A 95 6.63 -3.90 -5.22
CA LEU A 95 7.06 -3.08 -4.08
C LEU A 95 8.57 -2.79 -4.08
N SER A 96 9.40 -3.73 -4.52
CA SER A 96 10.85 -3.52 -4.68
C SER A 96 11.20 -2.48 -5.74
N SER A 97 10.36 -2.28 -6.75
CA SER A 97 10.58 -1.23 -7.77
C SER A 97 10.29 0.19 -7.27
N HIS A 98 9.59 0.31 -6.13
CA HIS A 98 9.24 1.58 -5.49
C HIS A 98 10.17 1.96 -4.32
N GLN A 99 11.21 1.17 -4.04
CA GLN A 99 12.24 1.42 -3.01
C GLN A 99 13.49 2.03 -3.63
#